data_AF-A0A0H4BBR2-F1
#
_entry.id   AF-A0A0H4BBR2-F1
#
_cell.length_a   1.000
_cell.length_b   1.000
_cell.length_c   1.000
_cell.angle_alpha   90.00
_cell.angle_beta   90.00
_cell.angle_gamma   90.00
#
_symmetry.space_group_name_H-M   'P 1'
#
loop_
_entity.id
_entity.type
_entity.pdbx_description
1 polymer ?
#
loop_
_entity_poly.entity_id
_entity_poly.type
_entity_poly.pdbx_seq_one_letter_code
_entity_poly.pdbx_strand_id
1 'polypeptide(L)'
;MYSAQNIGINSIGKHVGISMLSINVDNDGVITGTRSWESPTHSGHTDDGKVTKAHAEKTIGVVDPFDCEIGLAEYDEPGIYRGRLLPDGSIDMILLQSGNKPVAIRNHYKKNKQ
;
A
#
# COMPACT_ATOMS: atom_id res chain seq x y z
N MET A 1 -3.37 10.10 -8.03
CA MET A 1 -2.16 9.59 -7.36
C MET A 1 -2.11 10.12 -5.94
N TYR A 2 -1.75 9.26 -5.00
CA TYR A 2 -1.60 9.58 -3.58
C TYR A 2 -0.19 9.30 -3.11
N SER A 3 0.24 9.96 -2.04
CA SER A 3 1.52 9.71 -1.37
C SER A 3 1.39 9.70 0.15
N ALA A 4 2.23 8.89 0.80
CA ALA A 4 2.28 8.77 2.25
C ALA A 4 3.73 8.59 2.72
N GLN A 5 3.99 8.97 3.96
CA GLN A 5 5.16 8.43 4.66
C GLN A 5 4.92 6.95 4.94
N ASN A 6 5.82 6.09 4.48
CA ASN A 6 5.71 4.66 4.61
C ASN A 6 6.38 4.20 5.91
N ILE A 7 5.61 3.96 6.96
CA ILE A 7 6.16 3.65 8.29
C ILE A 7 5.67 2.28 8.75
N GLY A 8 6.61 1.43 9.15
CA GLY A 8 6.29 0.21 9.88
C GLY A 8 7.49 -0.71 10.04
N ILE A 9 7.30 -2.00 9.80
CA ILE A 9 8.29 -3.05 10.03
C ILE A 9 8.19 -4.14 8.96
N ASN A 10 9.31 -4.70 8.56
CA ASN A 10 9.40 -5.90 7.74
C ASN A 10 10.38 -6.91 8.38
N SER A 11 10.64 -8.03 7.70
CA SER A 11 11.60 -9.06 8.14
C SER A 11 13.03 -8.57 8.38
N ILE A 12 13.44 -7.41 7.82
CA ILE A 12 14.77 -6.80 7.99
C ILE A 12 14.77 -5.79 9.16
N GLY A 13 13.60 -5.36 9.61
CA GLY A 13 13.44 -4.46 10.75
C GLY A 13 12.53 -3.28 10.44
N LYS A 14 12.73 -2.18 11.17
CA LYS A 14 11.95 -0.96 10.97
C LYS A 14 12.07 -0.47 9.53
N HIS A 15 10.95 0.00 8.98
CA HIS A 15 10.88 0.61 7.66
C HIS A 15 10.39 2.05 7.77
N VAL A 16 11.12 2.97 7.11
CA VAL A 16 10.70 4.35 6.89
C VAL A 16 11.05 4.74 5.46
N GLY A 17 10.05 5.16 4.71
CA GLY A 17 10.21 5.53 3.30
C GLY A 17 9.07 6.41 2.80
N ILE A 18 8.92 6.46 1.50
CA ILE A 18 7.80 7.08 0.80
C ILE A 18 7.01 5.96 0.14
N SER A 19 5.69 6.03 0.20
CA SER A 19 4.82 5.16 -0.59
C SER A 19 3.93 5.98 -1.48
N MET A 20 3.77 5.50 -2.73
CA MET A 20 2.83 6.04 -3.68
C MET A 20 1.73 5.02 -3.95
N LEU A 21 0.51 5.52 -4.08
CA LEU A 21 -0.66 4.71 -4.41
C LEU A 21 -1.39 5.35 -5.60
N SER A 22 -1.48 4.59 -6.69
CA SER A 22 -2.31 4.92 -7.84
C SER A 22 -3.46 3.94 -7.89
N ILE A 23 -4.68 4.46 -7.88
CA ILE A 23 -5.92 3.68 -7.95
C ILE A 23 -6.83 4.28 -9.00
N ASN A 24 -7.48 3.40 -9.75
CA ASN A 24 -8.62 3.67 -10.60
C ASN A 24 -9.81 2.89 -10.04
N VAL A 25 -10.94 3.56 -9.85
CA VAL A 25 -12.15 2.97 -9.28
C VAL A 25 -13.25 3.10 -10.32
N ASP A 26 -13.91 1.99 -10.65
CA ASP A 26 -15.05 2.01 -11.56
C ASP A 26 -16.38 2.29 -10.83
N ASN A 27 -17.48 2.26 -11.57
CA ASN A 27 -18.81 2.56 -11.04
C ASN A 27 -19.34 1.51 -10.06
N ASP A 28 -18.75 0.30 -10.05
CA ASP A 28 -19.12 -0.79 -9.16
C ASP A 28 -18.23 -0.83 -7.90
N GLY A 29 -17.33 0.16 -7.75
CA GLY A 29 -16.41 0.23 -6.62
C GLY A 29 -15.24 -0.73 -6.71
N VAL A 30 -14.99 -1.33 -7.89
CA VAL A 30 -13.84 -2.21 -8.13
C VAL A 30 -12.61 -1.36 -8.40
N ILE A 31 -11.51 -1.74 -7.75
CA ILE A 31 -10.24 -1.02 -7.80
C ILE A 31 -9.23 -1.80 -8.63
N THR A 32 -8.56 -1.08 -9.53
CA THR A 32 -7.27 -1.49 -10.10
C THR A 32 -6.22 -0.45 -9.77
N GLY A 33 -4.99 -0.87 -9.53
CA GLY A 33 -3.99 0.07 -9.08
C GLY A 33 -2.57 -0.45 -9.09
N THR A 34 -1.70 0.40 -8.57
CA THR A 34 -0.31 0.10 -8.32
C THR A 34 0.10 0.81 -7.05
N ARG A 35 0.74 0.07 -6.16
CA ARG A 35 1.38 0.60 -4.96
C ARG A 35 2.87 0.49 -5.15
N SER A 36 3.60 1.56 -4.88
CA SER A 36 5.05 1.54 -4.84
C SER A 36 5.58 2.11 -3.53
N TRP A 37 6.82 1.75 -3.24
CA TRP A 37 7.57 2.31 -2.13
C TRP A 37 9.03 2.47 -2.48
N GLU A 38 9.67 3.40 -1.78
CA GLU A 38 11.11 3.58 -1.79
C GLU A 38 11.59 4.02 -0.41
N SER A 39 12.80 3.60 -0.04
CA SER A 39 13.45 4.02 1.19
C SER A 39 14.93 4.29 0.97
N PRO A 40 15.46 5.47 1.37
CA PRO A 40 16.89 5.74 1.29
C PRO A 40 17.68 4.96 2.35
N THR A 41 17.06 4.66 3.50
CA THR A 41 17.73 4.19 4.72
C THR A 41 17.42 2.75 5.09
N HIS A 42 16.33 2.16 4.57
CA HIS A 42 15.92 0.80 4.87
C HIS A 42 15.77 -0.02 3.59
N SER A 43 15.83 -1.34 3.72
CA SER A 43 15.61 -2.27 2.62
C SER A 43 14.35 -3.10 2.86
N GLY A 44 13.83 -3.65 1.78
CA GLY A 44 12.76 -4.64 1.74
C GLY A 44 13.11 -5.74 0.75
N HIS A 45 12.09 -6.41 0.23
CA HIS A 45 12.26 -7.43 -0.80
C HIS A 45 11.38 -7.13 -2.01
N THR A 46 11.80 -7.61 -3.17
CA THR A 46 10.97 -7.83 -4.34
C THR A 46 10.16 -9.12 -4.17
N ASP A 47 9.21 -9.35 -5.08
CA ASP A 47 8.41 -10.58 -5.23
C ASP A 47 9.29 -11.84 -5.34
N ASP A 48 10.38 -11.78 -6.12
CA ASP A 48 11.37 -12.86 -6.26
C ASP A 48 12.32 -12.99 -5.06
N GLY A 49 12.14 -12.11 -4.06
CA GLY A 49 12.81 -12.16 -2.79
C GLY A 49 14.18 -11.49 -2.74
N LYS A 50 14.63 -10.79 -3.78
CA LYS A 50 15.87 -10.00 -3.74
C LYS A 50 15.73 -8.80 -2.83
N VAL A 51 16.80 -8.47 -2.10
CA VAL A 51 16.83 -7.27 -1.27
C VAL A 51 16.86 -6.03 -2.16
N THR A 52 15.96 -5.09 -1.91
CA THR A 52 15.85 -3.84 -2.67
C THR A 52 15.57 -2.65 -1.75
N LYS A 53 15.74 -1.44 -2.26
CA LYS A 53 15.34 -0.17 -1.61
C LYS A 53 14.09 0.44 -2.21
N ALA A 54 13.56 -0.13 -3.29
CA ALA A 54 12.30 0.28 -3.88
C ALA A 54 11.63 -0.91 -4.56
N HIS A 55 10.29 -0.92 -4.55
CA HIS A 55 9.50 -1.89 -5.29
C HIS A 55 8.15 -1.28 -5.68
N ALA A 56 7.54 -1.83 -6.73
CA ALA A 56 6.21 -1.45 -7.18
C ALA A 56 5.44 -2.72 -7.53
N GLU A 57 4.20 -2.80 -7.05
CA GLU A 57 3.37 -3.98 -7.16
C GLU A 57 1.98 -3.58 -7.63
N LYS A 58 1.38 -4.41 -8.50
CA LYS A 58 0.00 -4.20 -8.94
C LYS A 58 -0.94 -4.52 -7.79
N THR A 59 -2.06 -3.82 -7.74
CA THR A 59 -3.08 -4.07 -6.73
C THR A 59 -4.46 -4.14 -7.36
N ILE A 60 -5.31 -4.98 -6.76
CA ILE A 60 -6.76 -5.00 -6.98
C ILE A 60 -7.46 -4.79 -5.64
N GLY A 61 -8.72 -4.40 -5.69
CA GLY A 61 -9.49 -4.27 -4.47
C GLY A 61 -10.92 -3.83 -4.72
N VAL A 62 -11.57 -3.46 -3.63
CA VAL A 62 -12.92 -2.93 -3.62
C VAL A 62 -13.04 -1.81 -2.59
N VAL A 63 -13.96 -0.87 -2.85
CA VAL A 63 -14.45 0.08 -1.85
C VAL A 63 -15.84 -0.37 -1.41
N ASP A 64 -16.08 -0.46 -0.11
CA ASP A 64 -17.44 -0.51 0.42
C ASP A 64 -18.00 0.93 0.48
N PRO A 65 -19.01 1.27 -0.34
CA PRO A 65 -19.54 2.62 -0.38
C PRO A 65 -20.37 2.99 0.87
N PHE A 66 -20.75 2.03 1.72
CA PHE A 66 -21.57 2.29 2.91
C PHE A 66 -20.76 2.91 4.05
N ASP A 67 -19.55 2.40 4.29
CA ASP A 67 -18.69 2.83 5.38
C ASP A 67 -17.32 3.37 4.91
N CYS A 68 -17.15 3.47 3.59
CA CYS A 68 -15.92 3.89 2.93
C CYS A 68 -14.73 2.97 3.24
N GLU A 69 -14.93 1.71 3.66
CA GLU A 69 -13.86 0.73 3.84
C GLU A 69 -13.21 0.39 2.49
N ILE A 70 -11.89 0.20 2.51
CA ILE A 70 -11.11 -0.17 1.33
C ILE A 70 -10.36 -1.46 1.65
N GLY A 71 -10.54 -2.48 0.81
CA GLY A 71 -9.73 -3.69 0.83
C GLY A 71 -8.92 -3.77 -0.45
N LEU A 72 -7.58 -3.88 -0.37
CA LEU A 72 -6.73 -4.18 -1.52
C LEU A 72 -5.93 -5.46 -1.29
N ALA A 73 -5.52 -6.10 -2.38
CA ALA A 73 -4.55 -7.20 -2.39
C ALA A 73 -3.50 -6.95 -3.48
N GLU A 74 -2.29 -7.45 -3.24
CA GLU A 74 -1.20 -7.52 -4.22
C GLU A 74 -1.37 -8.73 -5.15
N TYR A 75 -0.80 -8.67 -6.35
CA TYR A 75 -0.89 -9.79 -7.31
C TYR A 75 0.14 -10.87 -6.99
N ASP A 76 1.40 -10.47 -6.92
CA ASP A 76 2.53 -11.41 -6.88
C ASP A 76 3.06 -11.62 -5.44
N GLU A 77 2.60 -10.80 -4.50
CA GLU A 77 2.93 -10.88 -3.07
C GLU A 77 1.67 -11.13 -2.21
N PRO A 78 1.78 -11.79 -1.04
CA PRO A 78 0.64 -12.05 -0.16
C PRO A 78 0.23 -10.82 0.68
N GLY A 79 0.49 -9.61 0.20
CA GLY A 79 0.15 -8.37 0.87
C GLY A 79 -1.34 -8.08 0.77
N ILE A 80 -1.97 -7.86 1.92
CA ILE A 80 -3.36 -7.44 2.02
C ILE A 80 -3.39 -6.07 2.70
N TYR A 81 -4.19 -5.19 2.14
CA TYR A 81 -4.42 -3.87 2.66
C TYR A 81 -5.84 -3.76 3.20
N ARG A 82 -5.97 -3.18 4.39
CA ARG A 82 -7.24 -2.73 4.95
C ARG A 82 -7.17 -1.25 5.24
N GLY A 83 -8.17 -0.50 4.80
CA GLY A 83 -8.16 0.94 4.90
C GLY A 83 -9.54 1.57 4.85
N ARG A 84 -9.57 2.88 4.72
CA ARG A 84 -10.80 3.66 4.51
C ARG A 84 -10.53 4.97 3.79
N LEU A 85 -11.49 5.41 2.98
CA LEU A 85 -11.54 6.75 2.44
C LEU A 85 -12.08 7.71 3.50
N LEU A 86 -11.36 8.81 3.73
CA LEU A 86 -11.73 9.83 4.70
C LEU A 86 -12.47 10.99 4.04
N PRO A 87 -13.28 11.78 4.79
CA PRO A 87 -14.07 12.88 4.23
C PRO A 87 -13.27 13.98 3.53
N ASP A 88 -11.98 14.15 3.88
CA ASP A 88 -11.06 15.09 3.24
C ASP A 88 -10.44 14.54 1.94
N GLY A 89 -10.85 13.34 1.52
CA GLY A 89 -10.34 12.62 0.36
C GLY A 89 -8.98 11.96 0.60
N SER A 90 -8.45 11.94 1.81
CA SER A 90 -7.28 11.12 2.17
C SER A 90 -7.66 9.66 2.39
N ILE A 91 -6.67 8.77 2.38
CA ILE A 91 -6.88 7.32 2.56
C ILE A 91 -5.99 6.82 3.69
N ASP A 92 -6.60 6.27 4.74
CA ASP A 92 -5.88 5.51 5.75
C ASP A 92 -5.77 4.05 5.33
N MET A 93 -4.58 3.47 5.38
CA MET A 93 -4.34 2.09 5.02
C MET A 93 -3.31 1.40 5.91
N ILE A 94 -3.60 0.15 6.23
CA ILE A 94 -2.69 -0.79 6.89
C ILE A 94 -2.41 -1.91 5.90
N LEU A 95 -1.13 -2.14 5.58
CA LEU A 95 -0.63 -3.32 4.89
C LEU A 95 -0.27 -4.38 5.93
N LEU A 96 -0.76 -5.60 5.72
CA LEU A 96 -0.33 -6.80 6.40
C LEU A 96 0.07 -7.86 5.36
N GLN A 97 1.29 -8.35 5.48
CA GLN A 97 1.82 -9.46 4.70
C GLN A 97 2.35 -10.50 5.68
N SER A 98 1.85 -11.74 5.55
CA SER A 98 2.28 -12.86 6.38
C SER A 98 3.33 -13.72 5.66
N GLY A 99 3.84 -14.77 6.33
CA GLY A 99 4.80 -15.71 5.76
C GLY A 99 6.25 -15.46 6.21
N ASN A 100 7.22 -15.92 5.41
CA ASN A 100 8.64 -15.90 5.76
C ASN A 100 9.27 -14.50 5.76
N LYS A 101 8.64 -13.55 5.05
CA LYS A 101 9.07 -12.15 4.94
C LYS A 101 7.91 -11.23 5.34
N PRO A 102 7.50 -11.26 6.62
CA PRO A 102 6.32 -10.52 7.04
C PRO A 102 6.53 -9.01 6.92
N VAL A 103 5.44 -8.30 6.69
CA VAL A 103 5.39 -6.84 6.58
C VAL A 103 4.16 -6.32 7.31
N ALA A 104 4.34 -5.27 8.10
CA ALA A 104 3.25 -4.51 8.70
C ALA A 104 3.54 -3.02 8.59
N ILE A 105 2.72 -2.30 7.83
CA ILE A 105 2.97 -0.89 7.49
C ILE A 105 1.67 -0.12 7.61
N ARG A 106 1.74 1.10 8.14
CA ARG A 106 0.64 2.06 8.08
C ARG A 106 0.98 3.20 7.14
N ASN A 107 -0.01 3.63 6.36
CA ASN A 107 0.09 4.76 5.45
C ASN A 107 -1.14 5.65 5.63
N HIS A 108 -0.90 6.95 5.76
CA HIS A 108 -1.93 7.97 5.62
C HIS A 108 -1.67 8.70 4.30
N TYR A 109 -2.38 8.28 3.26
CA TYR A 109 -2.22 8.73 1.89
C TYR A 109 -2.95 10.05 1.66
N LYS A 110 -2.21 11.07 1.23
CA LYS A 110 -2.77 12.33 0.78
C LYS A 110 -2.80 12.38 -0.74
N LYS A 111 -3.88 12.92 -1.30
CA LYS A 111 -3.98 13.13 -2.74
C LYS A 111 -2.95 14.17 -3.16
N ASN A 112 -2.12 13.84 -4.14
CA ASN A 112 -1.18 14.80 -4.70
C ASN A 112 -1.99 15.91 -5.37
N LYS A 113 -1.66 17.17 -5.08
CA LYS A 113 -2.24 18.31 -5.82
C LYS A 113 -1.77 18.20 -7.28
N GLN A 114 -2.72 18.27 -8.20
CA GLN A 114 -2.43 18.43 -9.63
C GLN A 114 -1.81 19.80 -9.86
#